data_AF-A0A150PV68-F1
#
_entry.id   AF-A0A150PV68-F1
#
_cell.length_a   1.000
_cell.length_b   1.000
_cell.length_c   1.000
_cell.angle_alpha   90.00
_cell.angle_beta   90.00
_cell.angle_gamma   90.00
#
_symmetry.space_group_name_H-M   'P 1'
#
loop_
_entity.id
_entity.type
_entity.pdbx_description
1 polymer ?
#
loop_
_entity_poly.entity_id
_entity_poly.type
_entity_poly.pdbx_seq_one_letter_code
_entity_poly.pdbx_strand_id
1 'polypeptide(L)'
;GLPVGAPAVNPVPRRNITEMVLEELEGSGFAGATVTISVPRGEEMAQQTINARLGLIGGISILGTSGIVKPYSTAAFRASVVQAIDVAAERGVGTLVLTTGGKSEAYAMKLYPELPEDAFIQVGDFIGTGVRHAARRRIARAIIVGMIGKLSKMADGKMMTHAAGSEVSMELLAQIAEELGARPEIAAEIRQANTARHVLELCQREGLTGVPGGICRRVVEHTSRHAGGALEVHACLVDFNGALLGRYPAGDASADRAEEP
;
A
#
# COMPACT_ATOMS: atom_id res chain seq x y z
N GLY A 1 7.56 3.19 -34.88
CA GLY A 1 7.41 4.63 -34.59
C GLY A 1 5.97 5.03 -34.81
N LEU A 2 5.55 6.20 -34.32
CA LEU A 2 4.21 6.74 -34.56
C LEU A 2 4.14 7.38 -35.95
N PRO A 3 3.05 7.19 -36.73
CA PRO A 3 2.85 7.91 -37.98
C PRO A 3 2.78 9.43 -37.73
N VAL A 4 3.33 10.23 -38.64
CA VAL A 4 3.24 11.70 -38.56
C VAL A 4 1.76 12.11 -38.65
N GLY A 5 1.33 12.99 -37.74
CA GLY A 5 -0.06 13.45 -37.64
C GLY A 5 -1.00 12.51 -36.88
N ALA A 6 -0.54 11.33 -36.44
CA ALA A 6 -1.34 10.44 -35.60
C ALA A 6 -1.26 10.84 -34.11
N PRO A 7 -2.28 10.50 -33.29
CA PRO A 7 -2.21 10.66 -31.84
C PRO A 7 -1.02 9.93 -31.24
N ALA A 8 -0.42 10.53 -30.20
CA ALA A 8 0.78 10.04 -29.52
C ALA A 8 0.53 8.82 -28.60
N VAL A 9 -0.07 7.75 -29.15
CA VAL A 9 -0.41 6.51 -28.44
C VAL A 9 0.43 5.36 -28.97
N ASN A 10 1.36 4.88 -28.15
CA ASN A 10 2.30 3.81 -28.52
C ASN A 10 1.58 2.47 -28.82
N PRO A 11 2.22 1.55 -29.58
CA PRO A 11 1.60 0.29 -29.98
C PRO A 11 1.09 -0.57 -28.81
N VAL A 12 1.85 -0.68 -27.73
CA VAL A 12 1.44 -1.49 -26.56
C VAL A 12 0.22 -0.89 -25.86
N PRO A 13 0.19 0.40 -25.45
CA PRO A 13 -1.03 0.99 -24.90
C PRO A 13 -2.23 0.92 -25.85
N ARG A 14 -2.03 1.10 -27.15
CA ARG A 14 -3.11 0.97 -28.15
C ARG A 14 -3.69 -0.44 -28.18
N ARG A 15 -2.83 -1.46 -28.14
CA ARG A 15 -3.24 -2.86 -28.06
C ARG A 15 -4.03 -3.12 -26.77
N ASN A 16 -3.48 -2.73 -25.62
CA ASN A 16 -4.15 -2.92 -24.33
C ASN A 16 -5.53 -2.24 -24.27
N ILE A 17 -5.68 -1.01 -24.77
CA ILE A 17 -6.98 -0.33 -24.85
C ILE A 17 -7.96 -1.11 -25.72
N THR A 18 -7.49 -1.63 -26.85
CA THR A 18 -8.33 -2.41 -27.78
C THR A 18 -8.76 -3.73 -27.15
N GLU A 19 -7.84 -4.46 -26.51
CA GLU A 19 -8.13 -5.72 -25.80
C GLU A 19 -9.19 -5.51 -24.71
N MET A 20 -9.01 -4.53 -23.83
CA MET A 20 -9.99 -4.22 -22.76
C MET A 20 -11.38 -3.86 -23.30
N VAL A 21 -11.45 -3.13 -24.41
CA VAL A 21 -12.73 -2.76 -25.03
C VAL A 21 -13.41 -3.97 -25.66
N LEU A 22 -12.65 -4.87 -26.28
CA LEU A 22 -13.17 -6.09 -26.87
C LEU A 22 -13.68 -7.07 -25.80
N GLU A 23 -12.95 -7.21 -24.69
CA GLU A 23 -13.38 -8.00 -23.53
C GLU A 23 -14.73 -7.51 -22.99
N GLU A 24 -14.93 -6.19 -22.85
CA GLU A 24 -16.22 -5.63 -22.40
C GLU A 24 -17.35 -5.74 -23.45
N LEU A 25 -17.00 -5.84 -24.73
CA LEU A 25 -17.99 -6.11 -25.78
C LEU A 25 -18.37 -7.59 -25.86
N GLU A 26 -17.55 -8.48 -25.33
CA GLU A 26 -17.80 -9.92 -25.31
C GLU A 26 -19.02 -10.23 -24.43
N GLY A 27 -20.07 -10.81 -25.01
CA GLY A 27 -21.36 -11.01 -24.34
C GLY A 27 -22.27 -9.78 -24.35
N SER A 28 -21.84 -8.65 -24.92
CA SER A 28 -22.71 -7.51 -25.19
C SER A 28 -23.53 -7.73 -26.48
N GLY A 29 -24.64 -6.99 -26.64
CA GLY A 29 -25.42 -6.98 -27.88
C GLY A 29 -24.83 -6.12 -29.00
N PHE A 30 -23.64 -5.55 -28.79
CA PHE A 30 -23.02 -4.60 -29.71
C PHE A 30 -21.95 -5.27 -30.57
N ALA A 31 -21.90 -4.89 -31.85
CA ALA A 31 -20.90 -5.40 -32.81
C ALA A 31 -19.54 -4.70 -32.73
N GLY A 32 -19.41 -3.65 -31.92
CA GLY A 32 -18.19 -2.84 -31.82
C GLY A 32 -18.38 -1.56 -31.01
N ALA A 33 -17.29 -0.85 -30.79
CA ALA A 33 -17.28 0.44 -30.10
C ALA A 33 -16.34 1.45 -30.80
N THR A 34 -16.74 2.73 -30.79
CA THR A 34 -15.87 3.85 -31.12
C THR A 34 -15.37 4.48 -29.83
N VAL A 35 -14.05 4.45 -29.61
CA VAL A 35 -13.43 4.92 -28.37
C VAL A 35 -12.66 6.20 -28.61
N THR A 36 -12.97 7.24 -27.83
CA THR A 36 -12.19 8.48 -27.79
C THR A 36 -11.49 8.58 -26.45
N ILE A 37 -10.16 8.63 -26.49
CA ILE A 37 -9.33 8.86 -25.30
C ILE A 37 -9.01 10.34 -25.22
N SER A 38 -9.41 10.98 -24.12
CA SER A 38 -9.10 12.37 -23.83
C SER A 38 -8.30 12.47 -22.55
N VAL A 39 -7.26 13.32 -22.55
CA VAL A 39 -6.54 13.70 -21.33
C VAL A 39 -6.91 15.14 -20.99
N PRO A 40 -7.81 15.37 -20.02
CA PRO A 40 -8.11 16.72 -19.55
C PRO A 40 -6.82 17.44 -19.17
N ARG A 41 -6.66 18.69 -19.63
CA ARG A 41 -5.44 19.49 -19.42
C ARG A 41 -4.16 18.86 -20.00
N GLY A 42 -4.28 17.93 -20.96
CA GLY A 42 -3.14 17.27 -21.59
C GLY A 42 -2.18 18.25 -22.28
N GLU A 43 -2.69 19.33 -22.88
CA GLU A 43 -1.86 20.39 -23.45
C GLU A 43 -1.01 21.12 -22.41
N GLU A 44 -1.60 21.47 -21.26
CA GLU A 44 -0.90 22.10 -20.15
C GLU A 44 0.18 21.18 -19.58
N MET A 45 -0.16 19.91 -19.34
CA MET A 45 0.79 18.91 -18.84
C MET A 45 1.95 18.68 -19.81
N ALA A 46 1.70 18.71 -21.13
CA ALA A 46 2.73 18.52 -22.14
C ALA A 46 3.85 19.56 -22.07
N GLN A 47 3.54 20.79 -21.64
CA GLN A 47 4.54 21.87 -21.46
C GLN A 47 5.60 21.52 -20.40
N GLN A 48 5.29 20.61 -19.48
CA GLN A 48 6.20 20.14 -18.44
C GLN A 48 7.00 18.89 -18.85
N THR A 49 6.94 18.50 -20.13
CA THR A 49 7.59 17.29 -20.65
C THR A 49 8.61 17.64 -21.74
N ILE A 50 9.36 16.64 -22.20
CA ILE A 50 10.23 16.76 -23.38
C ILE A 50 9.48 16.57 -24.72
N ASN A 51 8.15 16.41 -24.70
CA ASN A 51 7.34 16.07 -25.87
C ASN A 51 7.51 17.06 -27.02
N ALA A 52 7.51 18.36 -26.74
CA ALA A 52 7.68 19.38 -27.77
C ALA A 52 9.02 19.25 -28.51
N ARG A 53 10.10 18.87 -27.80
CA ARG A 53 11.42 18.60 -28.40
C ARG A 53 11.42 17.35 -29.28
N LEU A 54 10.49 16.42 -29.04
CA LEU A 54 10.32 15.19 -29.80
C LEU A 54 9.29 15.35 -30.95
N GLY A 55 8.80 16.57 -31.20
CA GLY A 55 7.81 16.86 -32.24
C GLY A 55 6.37 16.47 -31.87
N LEU A 56 6.09 16.19 -30.59
CA LEU A 56 4.77 15.88 -30.07
C LEU A 56 4.14 17.17 -29.53
N ILE A 57 3.15 17.70 -30.25
CA ILE A 57 2.53 19.01 -30.01
C ILE A 57 1.04 18.82 -29.70
N GLY A 58 0.48 19.66 -28.82
CA GLY A 58 -0.96 19.66 -28.52
C GLY A 58 -1.40 18.58 -27.52
N GLY A 59 -0.48 17.94 -26.79
CA GLY A 59 -0.87 16.99 -25.75
C GLY A 59 0.27 16.12 -25.21
N ILE A 60 -0.09 15.26 -24.24
CA ILE A 60 0.82 14.26 -23.68
C ILE A 60 0.88 12.98 -24.53
N SER A 61 1.89 12.17 -24.27
CA SER A 61 2.08 10.85 -24.89
C SER A 61 1.45 9.77 -24.00
N ILE A 62 0.71 8.83 -24.60
CA ILE A 62 0.22 7.62 -23.94
C ILE A 62 1.22 6.50 -24.26
N LEU A 63 2.06 6.16 -23.28
CA LEU A 63 3.20 5.27 -23.42
C LEU A 63 3.29 4.26 -22.27
N GLY A 64 3.99 3.14 -22.51
CA GLY A 64 4.20 2.07 -21.55
C GLY A 64 4.50 0.75 -22.27
N THR A 65 5.34 -0.10 -21.70
CA THR A 65 5.67 -1.43 -22.27
C THR A 65 5.05 -2.58 -21.49
N SER A 66 4.89 -2.41 -20.18
CA SER A 66 4.28 -3.38 -19.28
C SER A 66 2.89 -2.97 -18.80
N GLY A 67 2.46 -1.73 -19.06
CA GLY A 67 1.30 -1.13 -18.38
C GLY A 67 1.54 -0.78 -16.91
N ILE A 68 2.72 -1.09 -16.36
CA ILE A 68 3.08 -0.83 -14.96
C ILE A 68 3.93 0.44 -14.86
N VAL A 69 3.48 1.40 -14.05
CA VAL A 69 4.24 2.61 -13.74
C VAL A 69 5.26 2.31 -12.64
N LYS A 70 6.54 2.48 -12.93
CA LYS A 70 7.59 2.52 -11.90
C LYS A 70 7.84 3.97 -11.48
N PRO A 71 7.47 4.38 -10.26
CA PRO A 71 7.71 5.73 -9.80
C PRO A 71 9.19 5.96 -9.49
N TYR A 72 9.80 6.97 -10.12
CA TYR A 72 11.22 7.32 -9.92
C TYR A 72 11.45 8.47 -8.93
N SER A 73 10.40 9.01 -8.31
CA SER A 73 10.50 10.06 -7.28
C SER A 73 9.50 9.85 -6.15
N THR A 74 9.76 10.46 -4.99
CA THR A 74 8.85 10.48 -3.83
C THR A 74 7.46 11.00 -4.19
N ALA A 75 7.39 12.02 -5.06
CA ALA A 75 6.13 12.58 -5.52
C ALA A 75 5.40 11.61 -6.48
N ALA A 76 6.14 10.99 -7.41
CA ALA A 76 5.57 9.99 -8.32
C ALA A 76 5.09 8.74 -7.57
N PHE A 77 5.80 8.29 -6.54
CA PHE A 77 5.39 7.14 -5.73
C PHE A 77 4.12 7.46 -4.94
N ARG A 78 4.05 8.65 -4.35
CA ARG A 78 2.82 9.11 -3.69
C ARG A 78 1.63 9.15 -4.66
N ALA A 79 1.86 9.67 -5.87
CA ALA A 79 0.84 9.71 -6.91
C ALA A 79 0.40 8.31 -7.35
N SER A 80 1.33 7.35 -7.48
CA SER A 80 0.98 5.97 -7.84
C SER A 80 0.15 5.28 -6.75
N VAL A 81 0.40 5.57 -5.48
CA VAL A 81 -0.44 5.08 -4.37
C VAL A 81 -1.87 5.62 -4.49
N VAL A 82 -2.01 6.92 -4.73
CA VAL A 82 -3.33 7.57 -4.92
C VAL A 82 -4.06 6.95 -6.11
N GLN A 83 -3.38 6.79 -7.24
CA GLN A 83 -3.95 6.22 -8.46
C GLN A 83 -4.36 4.75 -8.27
N ALA A 84 -3.55 3.93 -7.59
CA ALA A 84 -3.89 2.53 -7.33
C ALA A 84 -5.18 2.41 -6.50
N ILE A 85 -5.33 3.25 -5.47
CA ILE A 85 -6.54 3.31 -4.65
C ILE A 85 -7.74 3.80 -5.48
N ASP A 86 -7.55 4.79 -6.36
CA ASP A 86 -8.61 5.25 -7.25
C ASP A 86 -9.12 4.12 -8.15
N VAL A 87 -8.21 3.35 -8.77
CA VAL A 87 -8.56 2.20 -9.61
C VAL A 87 -9.31 1.13 -8.81
N ALA A 88 -8.82 0.76 -7.63
CA ALA A 88 -9.48 -0.22 -6.78
C ALA A 88 -10.89 0.23 -6.37
N ALA A 89 -11.05 1.52 -6.04
CA ALA A 89 -12.35 2.10 -5.72
C ALA A 89 -13.32 2.09 -6.90
N GLU A 90 -12.87 2.42 -8.12
CA GLU A 90 -13.71 2.36 -9.34
C GLU A 90 -14.15 0.91 -9.65
N ARG A 91 -13.34 -0.08 -9.29
CA ARG A 91 -13.68 -1.50 -9.42
C ARG A 91 -14.57 -2.04 -8.30
N GLY A 92 -14.98 -1.20 -7.36
CA GLY A 92 -15.85 -1.60 -6.26
C GLY A 92 -15.14 -2.42 -5.17
N VAL A 93 -13.81 -2.38 -5.08
CA VAL A 93 -13.05 -3.06 -4.04
C VAL A 93 -13.35 -2.42 -2.68
N GLY A 94 -14.01 -3.16 -1.79
CA GLY A 94 -14.41 -2.66 -0.46
C GLY A 94 -13.31 -2.74 0.60
N THR A 95 -12.32 -3.63 0.42
CA THR A 95 -11.21 -3.85 1.35
C THR A 95 -9.88 -3.71 0.63
N LEU A 96 -9.01 -2.83 1.10
CA LEU A 96 -7.66 -2.65 0.58
C LEU A 96 -6.62 -3.23 1.52
N VAL A 97 -5.53 -3.75 0.97
CA VAL A 97 -4.37 -4.23 1.69
C VAL A 97 -3.19 -3.31 1.40
N LEU A 98 -2.84 -2.46 2.38
CA LEU A 98 -1.79 -1.45 2.25
C LEU A 98 -0.47 -2.02 2.76
N THR A 99 0.49 -2.24 1.86
CA THR A 99 1.73 -2.95 2.18
C THR A 99 2.93 -2.02 2.22
N THR A 100 3.89 -2.32 3.10
CA THR A 100 5.12 -1.51 3.24
C THR A 100 6.18 -1.76 2.16
N GLY A 101 5.92 -2.66 1.22
CA GLY A 101 6.81 -3.03 0.12
C GLY A 101 6.53 -4.44 -0.41
N GLY A 102 7.22 -4.85 -1.47
CA GLY A 102 6.91 -6.08 -2.20
C GLY A 102 7.00 -7.38 -1.42
N LYS A 103 7.89 -7.50 -0.42
CA LYS A 103 7.91 -8.67 0.46
C LYS A 103 6.64 -8.75 1.30
N SER A 104 6.25 -7.66 1.96
CA SER A 104 5.01 -7.62 2.73
C SER A 104 3.78 -7.83 1.86
N GLU A 105 3.80 -7.38 0.60
CA GLU A 105 2.71 -7.65 -0.35
C GLU A 105 2.60 -9.12 -0.73
N ALA A 106 3.72 -9.76 -1.10
CA ALA A 106 3.71 -11.19 -1.42
C ALA A 106 3.23 -12.05 -0.24
N TYR A 107 3.52 -11.64 1.00
CA TYR A 107 2.99 -12.31 2.19
C TYR A 107 1.52 -11.97 2.44
N ALA A 108 1.12 -10.72 2.24
CA ALA A 108 -0.27 -10.31 2.40
C ALA A 108 -1.19 -11.03 1.41
N MET A 109 -0.76 -11.24 0.16
CA MET A 109 -1.50 -12.01 -0.84
C MET A 109 -1.72 -13.47 -0.43
N LYS A 110 -0.81 -14.04 0.38
CA LYS A 110 -1.00 -15.38 0.97
C LYS A 110 -1.93 -15.37 2.18
N LEU A 111 -1.94 -14.28 2.95
CA LEU A 111 -2.81 -14.11 4.11
C LEU A 111 -4.27 -13.83 3.71
N TYR A 112 -4.48 -13.23 2.53
CA TYR A 112 -5.80 -12.84 2.02
C TYR A 112 -5.99 -13.29 0.56
N PRO A 113 -5.92 -14.60 0.25
CA PRO A 113 -5.98 -15.11 -1.12
C PRO A 113 -7.35 -14.90 -1.79
N GLU A 114 -8.38 -14.58 -1.01
CA GLU A 114 -9.73 -14.28 -1.48
C GLU A 114 -9.88 -12.86 -2.05
N LEU A 115 -8.93 -11.96 -1.77
CA LEU A 115 -8.95 -10.60 -2.26
C LEU A 115 -8.37 -10.52 -3.68
N PRO A 116 -8.93 -9.68 -4.56
CA PRO A 116 -8.41 -9.49 -5.91
C PRO A 116 -7.05 -8.77 -5.89
N GLU A 117 -6.23 -8.95 -6.92
CA GLU A 117 -4.87 -8.39 -7.00
C GLU A 117 -4.84 -6.86 -6.83
N ASP A 118 -5.85 -6.16 -7.34
CA ASP A 118 -6.00 -4.71 -7.24
C ASP A 118 -6.38 -4.21 -5.83
N ALA A 119 -6.72 -5.11 -4.90
CA ALA A 119 -6.83 -4.77 -3.49
C ALA A 119 -5.47 -4.51 -2.83
N PHE A 120 -4.38 -5.04 -3.39
CA PHE A 120 -3.05 -4.96 -2.81
C PHE A 120 -2.28 -3.75 -3.35
N ILE A 121 -1.92 -2.85 -2.43
CA ILE A 121 -1.31 -1.56 -2.79
C ILE A 121 -0.04 -1.35 -1.98
N GLN A 122 1.10 -1.33 -2.66
CA GLN A 122 2.40 -0.94 -2.07
C GLN A 122 2.42 0.54 -1.73
N VAL A 123 2.05 0.87 -0.48
CA VAL A 123 2.11 2.25 0.02
C VAL A 123 3.52 2.66 0.45
N GLY A 124 4.39 1.70 0.74
CA GLY A 124 5.77 1.96 1.13
C GLY A 124 5.83 2.88 2.35
N ASP A 125 6.40 4.07 2.17
CA ASP A 125 6.49 5.09 3.21
C ASP A 125 5.25 5.96 3.39
N PHE A 126 4.29 5.87 2.47
CA PHE A 126 3.18 6.81 2.36
C PHE A 126 1.88 6.28 2.98
N ILE A 127 1.96 5.55 4.10
CA ILE A 127 0.77 4.97 4.74
C ILE A 127 -0.29 6.02 5.07
N GLY A 128 0.12 7.21 5.53
CA GLY A 128 -0.81 8.32 5.80
C GLY A 128 -1.53 8.83 4.55
N THR A 129 -0.84 8.83 3.41
CA THR A 129 -1.48 9.12 2.11
C THR A 129 -2.49 8.02 1.78
N GLY A 130 -2.09 6.76 1.92
CA GLY A 130 -2.94 5.60 1.63
C GLY A 130 -4.24 5.63 2.43
N VAL A 131 -4.18 5.68 3.76
CA VAL A 131 -5.38 5.60 4.62
C VAL A 131 -6.30 6.81 4.45
N ARG A 132 -5.76 8.03 4.27
CA ARG A 132 -6.59 9.21 4.00
C ARG A 132 -7.28 9.15 2.64
N HIS A 133 -6.56 8.66 1.64
CA HIS A 133 -7.13 8.57 0.30
C HIS A 133 -8.16 7.46 0.20
N ALA A 134 -7.91 6.30 0.82
CA ALA A 134 -8.90 5.23 0.98
C ALA A 134 -10.18 5.74 1.66
N ALA A 135 -10.06 6.49 2.76
CA ALA A 135 -11.20 7.10 3.42
C ALA A 135 -11.97 8.09 2.52
N ARG A 136 -11.26 8.94 1.76
CA ARG A 136 -11.89 9.86 0.79
C ARG A 136 -12.64 9.14 -0.32
N ARG A 137 -12.11 7.99 -0.76
CA ARG A 137 -12.73 7.11 -1.76
C ARG A 137 -13.82 6.20 -1.17
N ARG A 138 -14.15 6.33 0.12
CA ARG A 138 -15.16 5.55 0.84
C ARG A 138 -14.91 4.04 0.80
N ILE A 139 -13.64 3.65 0.80
CA ILE A 139 -13.25 2.26 1.05
C ILE A 139 -13.73 1.88 2.45
N ALA A 140 -14.31 0.69 2.60
CA ALA A 140 -14.87 0.25 3.88
C ALA A 140 -13.75 -0.13 4.87
N ARG A 141 -12.75 -0.88 4.39
CA ARG A 141 -11.65 -1.40 5.22
C ARG A 141 -10.27 -1.23 4.58
N ALA A 142 -9.27 -0.91 5.40
CA ALA A 142 -7.87 -1.00 5.04
C ALA A 142 -7.10 -1.90 6.01
N ILE A 143 -6.42 -2.91 5.47
CA ILE A 143 -5.55 -3.83 6.22
C ILE A 143 -4.11 -3.44 5.97
N ILE A 144 -3.40 -3.01 7.01
CA ILE A 144 -2.00 -2.58 6.92
C ILE A 144 -1.10 -3.77 7.18
N VAL A 145 -0.32 -4.20 6.19
CA VAL A 145 0.61 -5.33 6.34
C VAL A 145 2.04 -4.87 6.20
N GLY A 146 2.86 -5.13 7.21
CA GLY A 146 4.26 -4.76 7.15
C GLY A 146 5.13 -5.37 8.23
N MET A 147 6.39 -4.98 8.20
CA MET A 147 7.41 -5.46 9.12
C MET A 147 7.59 -4.49 10.29
N ILE A 148 8.13 -5.00 11.40
CA ILE A 148 8.22 -4.26 12.66
C ILE A 148 8.84 -2.87 12.51
N GLY A 149 9.92 -2.70 11.75
CA GLY A 149 10.57 -1.39 11.62
C GLY A 149 9.65 -0.28 11.07
N LYS A 150 8.72 -0.62 10.19
CA LYS A 150 7.73 0.33 9.64
C LYS A 150 6.54 0.47 10.59
N LEU A 151 6.01 -0.65 11.09
CA LEU A 151 4.86 -0.64 12.00
C LEU A 151 5.18 0.06 13.33
N SER A 152 6.37 -0.09 13.89
CA SER A 152 6.77 0.62 15.11
C SER A 152 6.79 2.14 14.93
N LYS A 153 7.09 2.64 13.73
CA LYS A 153 7.01 4.08 13.43
C LYS A 153 5.56 4.54 13.32
N MET A 154 4.71 3.73 12.69
CA MET A 154 3.28 4.02 12.60
C MET A 154 2.61 3.97 13.99
N ALA A 155 3.04 3.04 14.84
CA ALA A 155 2.63 2.90 16.22
C ALA A 155 3.02 4.12 17.07
N ASP A 156 4.08 4.83 16.67
CA ASP A 156 4.53 6.12 17.25
C ASP A 156 3.83 7.33 16.60
N GLY A 157 2.75 7.10 15.84
CA GLY A 157 1.98 8.14 15.16
C GLY A 157 2.63 8.70 13.89
N LYS A 158 3.76 8.14 13.43
CA LYS A 158 4.48 8.62 12.25
C LYS A 158 3.89 8.04 10.96
N MET A 159 3.18 8.89 10.22
CA MET A 159 2.44 8.52 9.01
C MET A 159 3.26 8.63 7.70
N MET A 160 4.52 9.03 7.82
CA MET A 160 5.56 8.96 6.80
C MET A 160 6.75 8.19 7.39
N THR A 161 7.01 6.97 6.93
CA THR A 161 7.91 6.04 7.63
C THR A 161 9.35 6.02 7.11
N HIS A 162 9.72 7.00 6.28
CA HIS A 162 11.03 7.09 5.65
C HIS A 162 12.14 7.15 6.71
N ALA A 163 13.23 6.42 6.49
CA ALA A 163 14.32 6.26 7.46
C ALA A 163 14.96 7.59 7.86
N ALA A 164 15.17 8.51 6.91
CA ALA A 164 15.74 9.83 7.18
C ALA A 164 14.78 10.80 7.92
N GLY A 165 13.49 10.47 8.01
CA GLY A 165 12.49 11.34 8.64
C GLY A 165 11.99 10.84 9.98
N SER A 166 12.39 9.63 10.41
CA SER A 166 11.86 9.02 11.63
C SER A 166 12.66 7.80 12.08
N GLU A 167 13.14 7.82 13.32
CA GLU A 167 13.70 6.64 13.99
C GLU A 167 12.60 5.83 14.69
N VAL A 168 12.90 4.56 14.96
CA VAL A 168 12.04 3.69 15.77
C VAL A 168 12.17 4.14 17.23
N SER A 169 11.04 4.40 17.89
CA SER A 169 11.02 4.75 19.31
C SER A 169 11.16 3.47 20.15
N MET A 170 12.35 3.22 20.70
CA MET A 170 12.55 2.11 21.64
C MET A 170 11.79 2.33 22.95
N GLU A 171 11.60 3.59 23.35
CA GLU A 171 10.78 3.94 24.52
C GLU A 171 9.33 3.49 24.33
N LEU A 172 8.73 3.75 23.15
CA LEU A 172 7.37 3.28 22.86
C LEU A 172 7.29 1.76 22.89
N LEU A 173 8.27 1.06 22.33
CA LEU A 173 8.27 -0.40 22.31
C LEU A 173 8.42 -0.98 23.73
N ALA A 174 9.24 -0.37 24.58
CA ALA A 174 9.35 -0.73 25.98
C ALA A 174 8.03 -0.49 26.72
N GLN A 175 7.38 0.66 26.48
CA GLN A 175 6.07 0.97 27.07
C GLN A 175 5.00 -0.06 26.66
N ILE A 176 4.93 -0.45 25.38
CA ILE A 176 4.00 -1.49 24.92
C ILE A 176 4.30 -2.82 25.61
N ALA A 177 5.58 -3.17 25.80
CA ALA A 177 5.96 -4.39 26.50
C ALA A 177 5.56 -4.34 27.99
N GLU A 178 5.78 -3.22 28.68
CA GLU A 178 5.36 -2.99 30.07
C GLU A 178 3.84 -3.09 30.24
N GLU A 179 3.07 -2.46 29.34
CA GLU A 179 1.60 -2.58 29.30
C GLU A 179 1.11 -4.03 29.15
N LEU A 180 1.96 -4.90 28.60
CA LEU A 180 1.69 -6.33 28.38
C LEU A 180 2.40 -7.25 29.39
N GLY A 181 2.91 -6.69 30.49
CA GLY A 181 3.44 -7.45 31.61
C GLY A 181 4.94 -7.77 31.53
N ALA A 182 5.71 -7.09 30.67
CA ALA A 182 7.16 -7.21 30.69
C ALA A 182 7.72 -6.77 32.04
N ARG A 183 8.72 -7.51 32.54
CA ARG A 183 9.44 -7.16 33.76
C ARG A 183 10.26 -5.87 33.53
N PRO A 184 10.49 -5.04 34.57
CA PRO A 184 11.26 -3.80 34.43
C PRO A 184 12.63 -3.98 33.80
N GLU A 185 13.30 -5.10 34.06
CA GLU A 185 14.63 -5.41 33.50
C GLU A 185 14.57 -5.61 31.98
N ILE A 186 13.52 -6.29 31.50
CA ILE A 186 13.31 -6.53 30.07
C ILE A 186 12.93 -5.24 29.36
N ALA A 187 12.08 -4.41 29.98
CA ALA A 187 11.73 -3.11 29.43
C ALA A 187 12.97 -2.19 29.33
N ALA A 188 13.86 -2.21 30.32
CA ALA A 188 15.14 -1.49 30.27
C ALA A 188 16.05 -2.00 29.14
N GLU A 189 16.10 -3.32 28.90
CA GLU A 189 16.84 -3.91 27.79
C GLU A 189 16.26 -3.51 26.42
N ILE A 190 14.92 -3.47 26.29
CA ILE A 190 14.24 -2.99 25.08
C ILE A 190 14.58 -1.53 24.79
N ARG A 191 14.62 -0.65 25.80
CA ARG A 191 15.01 0.76 25.63
C ARG A 191 16.42 0.94 25.07
N GLN A 192 17.32 0.00 25.35
CA GLN A 192 18.70 0.00 24.87
C GLN A 192 18.89 -0.78 23.56
N ALA A 193 17.82 -1.34 22.99
CA ALA A 193 17.92 -2.12 21.77
C ALA A 193 18.33 -1.27 20.56
N ASN A 194 19.23 -1.80 19.73
CA ASN A 194 19.70 -1.11 18.53
C ASN A 194 18.68 -1.10 17.39
N THR A 195 17.80 -2.10 17.31
CA THR A 195 16.84 -2.25 16.21
C THR A 195 15.50 -2.78 16.69
N ALA A 196 14.44 -2.48 15.94
CA ALA A 196 13.12 -3.05 16.21
C ALA A 196 13.13 -4.59 16.13
N ARG A 197 13.95 -5.17 15.24
CA ARG A 197 14.11 -6.63 15.17
C ARG A 197 14.67 -7.20 16.46
N HIS A 198 15.68 -6.55 17.04
CA HIS A 198 16.24 -6.94 18.33
C HIS A 198 15.15 -6.95 19.42
N VAL A 199 14.22 -5.99 19.40
CA VAL A 199 13.07 -6.00 20.33
C VAL A 199 12.19 -7.24 20.17
N LEU A 200 11.92 -7.70 18.93
CA LEU A 200 11.18 -8.96 18.73
C LEU A 200 11.93 -10.17 19.30
N GLU A 201 13.25 -10.22 19.10
CA GLU A 201 14.10 -11.29 19.61
C GLU A 201 14.08 -11.32 21.15
N LEU A 202 14.14 -10.15 21.80
CA LEU A 202 13.97 -10.02 23.26
C LEU A 202 12.58 -10.49 23.72
N CYS A 203 11.51 -10.05 23.04
CA CYS A 203 10.15 -10.45 23.39
C CYS A 203 9.95 -11.97 23.25
N GLN A 204 10.51 -12.58 22.20
CA GLN A 204 10.43 -14.01 21.97
C GLN A 204 11.20 -14.79 23.04
N ARG A 205 12.41 -14.34 23.40
CA ARG A 205 13.23 -14.95 24.47
C ARG A 205 12.51 -14.98 25.81
N GLU A 206 11.74 -13.93 26.10
CA GLU A 206 11.02 -13.77 27.38
C GLU A 206 9.57 -14.26 27.34
N GLY A 207 9.11 -14.83 26.22
CA GLY A 207 7.73 -15.33 26.08
C GLY A 207 6.66 -14.24 25.99
N LEU A 208 7.02 -13.00 25.67
CA LEU A 208 6.13 -11.84 25.51
C LEU A 208 5.44 -11.83 24.15
N THR A 209 4.60 -12.84 23.88
CA THR A 209 3.95 -13.04 22.57
C THR A 209 2.93 -11.96 22.19
N GLY A 210 2.44 -11.17 23.15
CA GLY A 210 1.46 -10.11 22.90
C GLY A 210 2.01 -8.83 22.27
N VAL A 211 3.32 -8.60 22.33
CA VAL A 211 3.94 -7.32 21.92
C VAL A 211 3.68 -6.97 20.45
N PRO A 212 3.83 -7.89 19.47
CA PRO A 212 3.47 -7.62 18.08
C PRO A 212 2.02 -7.18 17.89
N GLY A 213 1.07 -7.79 18.61
CA GLY A 213 -0.35 -7.38 18.62
C GLY A 213 -0.56 -5.99 19.23
N GLY A 214 0.16 -5.67 20.32
CA GLY A 214 0.18 -4.34 20.92
C GLY A 214 0.70 -3.24 19.98
N ILE A 215 1.73 -3.54 19.19
CA ILE A 215 2.21 -2.66 18.12
C ILE A 215 1.10 -2.46 17.09
N CYS A 216 0.47 -3.53 16.60
CA CYS A 216 -0.63 -3.46 15.63
C CYS A 216 -1.80 -2.61 16.16
N ARG A 217 -2.15 -2.75 17.44
CA ARG A 217 -3.18 -1.94 18.10
C ARG A 217 -2.86 -0.44 18.01
N ARG A 218 -1.63 -0.04 18.35
CA ARG A 218 -1.20 1.37 18.23
C ARG A 218 -1.20 1.86 16.79
N VAL A 219 -0.78 1.02 15.83
CA VAL A 219 -0.87 1.34 14.39
C VAL A 219 -2.32 1.66 14.00
N VAL A 220 -3.27 0.78 14.35
CA VAL A 220 -4.70 0.97 14.04
C VAL A 220 -5.23 2.25 14.66
N GLU A 221 -4.93 2.53 15.93
CA GLU A 221 -5.38 3.75 16.60
C GLU A 221 -4.91 5.03 15.87
N HIS A 222 -3.61 5.10 15.56
CA HIS A 222 -3.04 6.29 14.92
C HIS A 222 -3.50 6.44 13.47
N THR A 223 -3.59 5.34 12.72
CA THR A 223 -4.00 5.35 11.31
C THR A 223 -5.49 5.61 11.15
N SER A 224 -6.35 5.05 12.02
CA SER A 224 -7.79 5.35 12.06
C SER A 224 -8.04 6.82 12.35
N ARG A 225 -7.32 7.40 13.32
CA ARG A 225 -7.37 8.85 13.61
C ARG A 225 -6.92 9.66 12.40
N HIS A 226 -5.86 9.23 11.72
CA HIS A 226 -5.34 9.90 10.53
C HIS A 226 -6.30 9.84 9.34
N ALA A 227 -7.08 8.76 9.23
CA ALA A 227 -8.10 8.56 8.21
C ALA A 227 -9.40 9.35 8.46
N GLY A 228 -9.58 9.91 9.67
CA GLY A 228 -10.79 10.66 10.03
C GLY A 228 -11.97 9.78 10.50
N GLY A 229 -11.71 8.51 10.86
CA GLY A 229 -12.67 7.63 11.55
C GLY A 229 -13.70 6.88 10.70
N ALA A 230 -13.85 7.21 9.41
CA ALA A 230 -14.82 6.53 8.52
C ALA A 230 -14.30 5.23 7.89
N LEU A 231 -12.99 4.96 8.01
CA LEU A 231 -12.32 3.78 7.46
C LEU A 231 -12.07 2.78 8.59
N GLU A 232 -12.53 1.54 8.45
CA GLU A 232 -12.14 0.45 9.33
C GLU A 232 -10.67 0.10 9.07
N VAL A 233 -9.80 0.20 10.07
CA VAL A 233 -8.37 -0.09 9.89
C VAL A 233 -7.95 -1.30 10.69
N HIS A 234 -7.27 -2.22 10.04
CA HIS A 234 -6.64 -3.39 10.63
C HIS A 234 -5.13 -3.32 10.40
N ALA A 235 -4.35 -4.03 11.21
CA ALA A 235 -2.91 -4.15 11.01
C ALA A 235 -2.41 -5.57 11.28
N CYS A 236 -1.46 -6.02 10.46
CA CYS A 236 -0.75 -7.28 10.57
C CYS A 236 0.76 -7.03 10.55
N LEU A 237 1.45 -7.55 11.56
CA LEU A 237 2.90 -7.57 11.64
C LEU A 237 3.40 -8.92 11.15
N VAL A 238 4.19 -8.90 10.07
CA VAL A 238 4.84 -10.10 9.51
C VAL A 238 6.35 -10.03 9.67
N ASP A 239 7.00 -11.19 9.75
CA ASP A 239 8.45 -11.30 9.76
C ASP A 239 9.05 -11.31 8.34
N PHE A 240 10.37 -11.54 8.24
CA PHE A 240 11.06 -11.61 6.94
C PHE A 240 10.76 -12.88 6.14
N ASN A 241 10.23 -13.93 6.79
CA ASN A 241 9.85 -15.21 6.19
C ASN A 241 8.35 -15.25 5.83
N GLY A 242 7.58 -14.25 6.24
CA GLY A 242 6.14 -14.15 6.01
C GLY A 242 5.28 -14.73 7.13
N ALA A 243 5.86 -15.12 8.26
CA ALA A 243 5.10 -15.55 9.42
C ALA A 243 4.35 -14.36 10.03
N LEU A 244 3.07 -14.56 10.35
CA LEU A 244 2.25 -13.59 11.06
C LEU A 244 2.66 -13.57 12.54
N LEU A 245 3.26 -12.47 12.99
CA LEU A 245 3.73 -12.32 14.37
C LEU A 245 2.66 -11.70 15.28
N GLY A 246 1.76 -10.91 14.71
CA GLY A 246 0.66 -10.31 15.45
C GLY A 246 -0.29 -9.55 14.54
N ARG A 247 -1.51 -9.33 15.04
CA ARG A 247 -2.54 -8.56 14.33
C ARG A 247 -3.43 -7.80 15.30
N TYR A 248 -4.10 -6.78 14.77
CA TYR A 248 -5.18 -6.09 15.46
C TYR A 248 -6.22 -5.60 14.45
N PRO A 249 -7.53 -5.85 14.66
CA PRO A 249 -8.11 -6.68 15.73
C PRO A 249 -7.64 -8.15 15.70
N ALA A 250 -7.73 -8.85 16.83
CA ALA A 250 -7.15 -10.19 16.99
C ALA A 250 -7.93 -11.32 16.28
N GLY A 251 -9.10 -11.05 15.66
CA GLY A 251 -10.04 -12.06 15.17
C GLY A 251 -10.59 -11.84 13.76
N ASP A 252 -9.84 -11.21 12.85
CA ASP A 252 -10.27 -11.15 11.43
C ASP A 252 -10.09 -12.54 10.79
N ALA A 253 -11.19 -13.25 10.61
CA ALA A 253 -11.28 -14.69 10.31
C ALA A 253 -10.82 -15.10 8.90
N SER A 254 -10.40 -14.16 8.06
CA SER A 254 -9.83 -14.46 6.73
C SER A 254 -8.41 -15.01 6.82
N ALA A 255 -7.59 -14.54 7.78
CA ALA A 255 -6.19 -14.93 7.90
C ALA A 255 -5.96 -16.24 8.70
N ASP A 256 -6.92 -16.71 9.50
CA ASP A 256 -6.80 -17.92 10.33
C ASP A 256 -6.87 -19.24 9.53
N ARG A 257 -7.11 -19.17 8.22
CA ARG A 257 -7.18 -20.38 7.35
C ARG A 257 -5.84 -20.76 6.73
N ALA A 258 -4.77 -20.00 6.99
CA ALA A 258 -3.43 -20.28 6.46
C ALA A 258 -2.59 -21.21 7.35
N GLU A 259 -3.12 -21.64 8.50
CA GLU A 259 -2.47 -22.60 9.42
C GLU A 259 -3.22 -23.95 9.45
N GLU A 260 -3.35 -24.62 8.31
CA GLU A 260 -3.48 -26.08 8.31
C GLU A 260 -2.51 -26.69 7.28
N PRO A 261 -1.63 -27.63 7.68
CA PRO A 261 -0.62 -28.24 6.82
C PRO A 261 -1.17 -29.19 5.76
#